data_AF-A0A3M1FX40-F1
#
_entry.id   AF-A0A3M1FX40-F1
#
_cell.length_a   1.000
_cell.length_b   1.000
_cell.length_c   1.000
_cell.angle_alpha   90.00
_cell.angle_beta   90.00
_cell.angle_gamma   90.00
#
_symmetry.space_group_name_H-M   'P 1'
#
loop_
_entity.id
_entity.type
_entity.pdbx_description
1 polymer ?
#
loop_
_entity_poly.entity_id
_entity_poly.type
_entity_poly.pdbx_seq_one_letter_code
_entity_poly.pdbx_strand_id
1 'polypeptide(L)'
;VEDLAQAADRERFLSHYDGLTGLANLSRLRGLARQALIRARDLGQSGPALLILGISRFARLNSLHGRAKADRFLQAAAARLQQALKAAPQATVLARLGGAEFGVLIEPPAAIRDAAALARVLLRSLAPPIVVDDSEIGLTARIGIAMAKSADGHVDAETLLTHANAALAEAKEGETNSIRFYSDSFAATAWRTESLGLALRRALDENALTLLFQPVVDVATRRMVGAEALLRWPHPELGLLAPDSFLDEAARAGLAQRLGDWVLRQALTTAAEWTAGPLAGMRLSINLDAEQFRDKALAERVVDALAHSGCDPRALTLELTETVVSESLDDVASLMNKLKARGVHLAIDDFGTGYSSLSYLK
;
A
#
# COMPACT_ATOMS: atom_id res chain seq x y z
N VAL A 1 -55.45 2.52 -4.76
CA VAL A 1 -54.88 1.45 -5.61
C VAL A 1 -53.49 1.84 -6.10
N GLU A 2 -53.30 3.05 -6.65
CA GLU A 2 -51.96 3.59 -6.99
C GLU A 2 -50.99 3.62 -5.80
N ASP A 3 -51.47 3.99 -4.61
CA ASP A 3 -50.66 4.07 -3.39
C ASP A 3 -50.15 2.69 -2.90
N LEU A 4 -50.96 1.64 -3.11
CA LEU A 4 -50.59 0.24 -2.79
C LEU A 4 -49.59 -0.32 -3.81
N ALA A 5 -49.71 0.08 -5.09
CA ALA A 5 -48.77 -0.32 -6.14
C ALA A 5 -47.40 0.37 -5.95
N GLN A 6 -47.39 1.66 -5.61
CA GLN A 6 -46.16 2.39 -5.28
C GLN A 6 -45.48 1.84 -4.02
N ALA A 7 -46.25 1.49 -2.99
CA ALA A 7 -45.72 0.84 -1.79
C ALA A 7 -45.09 -0.54 -2.12
N ALA A 8 -45.76 -1.35 -2.93
CA ALA A 8 -45.25 -2.67 -3.33
C ALA A 8 -43.99 -2.57 -4.22
N ASP A 9 -43.93 -1.59 -5.13
CA ASP A 9 -42.74 -1.36 -5.96
C ASP A 9 -41.56 -0.81 -5.14
N ARG A 10 -41.84 0.05 -4.15
CA ARG A 10 -40.83 0.53 -3.20
C ARG A 10 -40.29 -0.61 -2.34
N GLU A 11 -41.15 -1.50 -1.88
CA GLU A 11 -40.78 -2.69 -1.11
C GLU A 11 -39.92 -3.64 -1.94
N ARG A 12 -40.31 -3.90 -3.19
CA ARG A 12 -39.50 -4.68 -4.14
C ARG A 12 -38.14 -4.04 -4.43
N PHE A 13 -38.08 -2.72 -4.57
CA PHE A 13 -36.81 -2.02 -4.75
C PHE A 13 -35.90 -2.21 -3.53
N LEU A 14 -36.39 -1.93 -2.33
CA LEU A 14 -35.60 -2.01 -1.09
C LEU A 14 -35.16 -3.43 -0.73
N SER A 15 -35.86 -4.45 -1.25
CA SER A 15 -35.43 -5.85 -1.09
C SER A 15 -34.10 -6.16 -1.80
N HIS A 16 -33.73 -5.40 -2.85
CA HIS A 16 -32.53 -5.64 -3.66
C HIS A 16 -31.57 -4.45 -3.77
N TYR A 17 -31.98 -3.25 -3.36
CA TYR A 17 -31.21 -2.02 -3.51
C TYR A 17 -31.15 -1.22 -2.20
N ASP A 18 -30.06 -0.49 -2.02
CA ASP A 18 -29.85 0.42 -0.90
C ASP A 18 -30.60 1.74 -1.12
N GLY A 19 -31.41 2.14 -0.14
CA GLY A 19 -32.26 3.33 -0.25
C GLY A 19 -31.53 4.68 -0.22
N LEU A 20 -30.26 4.72 0.20
CA LEU A 20 -29.45 5.95 0.25
C LEU A 20 -28.62 6.12 -1.03
N THR A 21 -27.95 5.07 -1.48
CA THR A 21 -27.02 5.15 -2.63
C THR A 21 -27.63 4.68 -3.94
N GLY A 22 -28.76 3.98 -3.91
CA GLY A 22 -29.38 3.35 -5.08
C GLY A 22 -28.59 2.15 -5.63
N LEU A 23 -27.48 1.77 -4.98
CA LEU A 23 -26.68 0.60 -5.34
C LEU A 23 -27.40 -0.70 -4.98
N ALA A 24 -26.89 -1.84 -5.47
CA ALA A 24 -27.31 -3.14 -4.96
C ALA A 24 -27.13 -3.21 -3.44
N ASN A 25 -28.00 -3.92 -2.73
CA ASN A 25 -27.80 -4.20 -1.30
C ASN A 25 -27.09 -5.55 -1.10
N LEU A 26 -26.79 -5.89 0.15
CA LEU A 26 -26.17 -7.17 0.51
C LEU A 26 -26.98 -8.39 0.02
N SER A 27 -28.32 -8.33 0.05
CA SER A 27 -29.19 -9.42 -0.42
C SER A 27 -28.97 -9.69 -1.91
N ARG A 28 -28.94 -8.64 -2.74
CA ARG A 28 -28.69 -8.76 -4.17
C ARG A 28 -27.27 -9.25 -4.46
N LEU A 29 -26.26 -8.73 -3.75
CA LEU A 29 -24.87 -9.18 -3.91
C LEU A 29 -24.73 -10.68 -3.59
N ARG A 30 -25.35 -11.15 -2.49
CA ARG A 30 -25.43 -12.56 -2.12
C ARG A 30 -26.06 -13.41 -3.23
N GLY A 31 -27.19 -12.96 -3.79
CA GLY A 31 -27.86 -13.64 -4.89
C GLY A 31 -26.96 -13.78 -6.12
N LEU A 32 -26.28 -12.70 -6.51
CA LEU A 32 -25.35 -12.70 -7.65
C LEU A 32 -24.14 -13.61 -7.40
N ALA A 33 -23.56 -13.58 -6.19
CA ALA A 33 -22.44 -14.46 -5.83
C ALA A 33 -22.84 -15.95 -5.90
N ARG A 34 -24.05 -16.32 -5.41
CA ARG A 34 -24.56 -17.69 -5.54
C ARG A 34 -24.70 -18.11 -7.00
N GLN A 35 -25.26 -17.24 -7.85
CA GLN A 35 -25.41 -17.50 -9.29
C GLN A 35 -24.05 -17.68 -9.97
N ALA A 36 -23.08 -16.82 -9.66
CA ALA A 36 -21.73 -16.89 -10.20
C ALA A 36 -20.99 -18.17 -9.79
N LEU A 37 -21.12 -18.60 -8.53
CA LEU A 37 -20.56 -19.86 -8.02
C LEU A 37 -21.15 -21.08 -8.75
N ILE A 38 -22.48 -21.13 -8.89
CA ILE A 38 -23.17 -22.21 -9.63
C ILE A 38 -22.68 -22.25 -11.08
N ARG A 39 -22.65 -21.11 -11.76
CA ARG A 39 -22.21 -21.01 -13.15
C ARG A 39 -20.76 -21.50 -13.33
N ALA A 40 -19.85 -21.08 -12.45
CA ALA A 40 -18.44 -21.50 -12.51
C ALA A 40 -18.29 -23.01 -12.36
N ARG A 41 -19.01 -23.60 -11.40
CA ARG A 41 -19.04 -25.05 -11.16
C ARG A 41 -19.56 -25.80 -12.39
N ASP A 42 -20.72 -25.38 -12.91
CA ASP A 42 -21.38 -26.07 -14.03
C ASP A 42 -20.53 -26.02 -15.31
N LEU A 43 -19.69 -24.98 -15.46
CA LEU A 43 -18.75 -24.82 -16.58
C LEU A 43 -17.34 -25.39 -16.32
N GLY A 44 -17.06 -25.93 -15.12
CA GLY A 44 -15.73 -26.43 -14.75
C GLY A 44 -14.63 -25.35 -14.75
N GLN A 45 -14.99 -24.10 -14.46
CA GLN A 45 -14.07 -22.95 -14.50
C GLN A 45 -13.67 -22.48 -13.10
N SER A 46 -12.67 -21.59 -13.05
CA SER A 46 -12.36 -20.85 -11.82
C SER A 46 -13.57 -20.03 -11.35
N GLY A 47 -13.75 -19.95 -10.04
CA GLY A 47 -14.89 -19.26 -9.43
C GLY A 47 -14.82 -17.73 -9.50
N PRO A 48 -15.84 -17.04 -8.98
CA PRO A 48 -15.84 -15.59 -8.83
C PRO A 48 -14.83 -15.10 -7.78
N ALA A 49 -14.59 -13.80 -7.78
CA ALA A 49 -13.91 -13.11 -6.68
C ALA A 49 -14.83 -12.07 -6.04
N LEU A 50 -14.73 -11.92 -4.73
CA LEU A 50 -15.50 -10.94 -3.96
C LEU A 50 -14.55 -9.98 -3.25
N LEU A 51 -14.75 -8.69 -3.50
CA LEU A 51 -14.03 -7.61 -2.84
C LEU A 51 -14.98 -6.91 -1.86
N ILE A 52 -14.53 -6.68 -0.63
CA ILE A 52 -15.24 -5.83 0.34
C ILE A 52 -14.35 -4.65 0.69
N LEU A 53 -14.87 -3.45 0.44
CA LEU A 53 -14.22 -2.17 0.70
C LEU A 53 -14.85 -1.51 1.92
N GLY A 54 -14.03 -1.06 2.87
CA GLY A 54 -14.48 -0.24 4.01
C GLY A 54 -13.83 1.15 3.99
N ILE A 55 -14.65 2.21 4.07
CA ILE A 55 -14.14 3.58 4.22
C ILE A 55 -13.59 3.78 5.64
N SER A 56 -12.35 4.24 5.72
CA SER A 56 -11.63 4.44 6.98
C SER A 56 -12.21 5.60 7.78
N ARG A 57 -12.30 5.43 9.11
CA ARG A 57 -12.67 6.48 10.07
C ARG A 57 -14.00 7.18 9.76
N PHE A 58 -14.92 6.55 9.02
CA PHE A 58 -16.20 7.16 8.66
C PHE A 58 -17.08 7.51 9.88
N ALA A 59 -16.97 6.75 10.98
CA ALA A 59 -17.62 7.09 12.25
C ALA A 59 -17.18 8.45 12.82
N ARG A 60 -15.91 8.83 12.61
CA ARG A 60 -15.40 10.16 12.98
C ARG A 60 -16.01 11.26 12.11
N LEU A 61 -16.16 11.00 10.80
CA LEU A 61 -16.83 11.91 9.87
C LEU A 61 -18.29 12.15 10.29
N ASN A 62 -19.02 11.07 10.62
CA ASN A 62 -20.38 11.15 11.19
C ASN A 62 -20.44 12.03 12.45
N SER A 63 -19.46 11.87 13.35
CA SER A 63 -19.42 12.60 14.63
C SER A 63 -19.12 14.09 14.44
N LEU A 64 -18.27 14.44 13.46
CA LEU A 64 -17.83 15.82 13.23
C LEU A 64 -18.81 16.63 12.37
N HIS A 65 -19.44 16.00 11.38
CA HIS A 65 -20.24 16.71 10.36
C HIS A 65 -21.73 16.37 10.42
N GLY A 66 -22.13 15.46 11.31
CA GLY A 66 -23.50 14.98 11.42
C GLY A 66 -23.86 13.99 10.32
N ARG A 67 -24.90 13.19 10.61
CA ARG A 67 -25.34 12.08 9.75
C ARG A 67 -25.73 12.52 8.34
N ALA A 68 -26.46 13.62 8.20
CA ALA A 68 -26.93 14.08 6.90
C ALA A 68 -25.77 14.44 5.94
N LYS A 69 -24.72 15.10 6.45
CA LYS A 69 -23.54 15.47 5.64
C LYS A 69 -22.71 14.23 5.32
N ALA A 70 -22.54 13.33 6.29
CA ALA A 70 -21.84 12.07 6.08
C ALA A 70 -22.53 11.17 5.04
N ASP A 71 -23.86 11.09 5.07
CA ASP A 71 -24.64 10.35 4.08
C ASP A 71 -24.39 10.90 2.65
N ARG A 72 -24.25 12.22 2.48
CA ARG A 72 -23.85 12.83 1.19
C ARG A 72 -22.43 12.46 0.77
N PHE A 73 -21.47 12.44 1.71
CA PHE A 73 -20.12 11.94 1.43
C PHE A 73 -20.13 10.48 0.98
N LEU A 74 -20.99 9.66 1.58
CA LEU A 74 -21.14 8.27 1.22
C LEU A 74 -21.77 8.08 -0.17
N GLN A 75 -22.76 8.90 -0.52
CA GLN A 75 -23.33 8.95 -1.87
C GLN A 75 -22.29 9.38 -2.92
N ALA A 76 -21.46 10.38 -2.61
CA ALA A 76 -20.38 10.81 -3.49
C ALA A 76 -19.30 9.73 -3.66
N ALA A 77 -18.94 9.02 -2.59
CA ALA A 77 -18.04 7.88 -2.65
C ALA A 77 -18.63 6.74 -3.51
N ALA A 78 -19.91 6.43 -3.32
CA ALA A 78 -20.64 5.45 -4.12
C ALA A 78 -20.62 5.80 -5.63
N ALA A 79 -20.86 7.07 -5.98
CA ALA A 79 -20.83 7.53 -7.36
C ALA A 79 -19.44 7.38 -7.99
N ARG A 80 -18.38 7.73 -7.27
CA ARG A 80 -16.98 7.56 -7.73
C ARG A 80 -16.61 6.09 -7.94
N LEU A 81 -16.94 5.24 -6.98
CA LEU A 81 -16.71 3.81 -7.08
C LEU A 81 -17.47 3.21 -8.28
N GLN A 82 -18.71 3.65 -8.51
CA GLN A 82 -19.51 3.19 -9.65
C GLN A 82 -18.90 3.65 -10.99
N GLN A 83 -18.40 4.88 -11.06
CA GLN A 83 -17.71 5.39 -12.25
C GLN A 83 -16.40 4.61 -12.51
N ALA A 84 -15.63 4.32 -11.47
CA ALA A 84 -14.42 3.51 -11.56
C ALA A 84 -14.74 2.09 -12.04
N LEU A 85 -15.87 1.52 -11.60
CA LEU A 85 -16.32 0.19 -12.02
C LEU A 85 -16.66 0.13 -13.51
N LYS A 86 -17.26 1.18 -14.08
CA LYS A 86 -17.58 1.23 -15.52
C LYS A 86 -16.33 1.12 -16.41
N ALA A 87 -15.17 1.52 -15.90
CA ALA A 87 -13.90 1.39 -16.59
C ALA A 87 -13.25 0.00 -16.42
N ALA A 88 -13.85 -0.90 -15.60
CA ALA A 88 -13.34 -2.23 -15.31
C ALA A 88 -14.32 -3.32 -15.82
N PRO A 89 -14.13 -3.84 -17.04
CA PRO A 89 -15.11 -4.71 -17.72
C PRO A 89 -15.40 -6.03 -17.00
N GLN A 90 -14.50 -6.51 -16.13
CA GLN A 90 -14.66 -7.76 -15.39
C GLN A 90 -15.58 -7.70 -14.16
N ALA A 91 -15.97 -6.50 -13.69
CA ALA A 91 -16.78 -6.36 -12.48
C ALA A 91 -18.25 -6.11 -12.81
N THR A 92 -19.15 -6.89 -12.22
CA THR A 92 -20.58 -6.86 -12.62
C THR A 92 -21.48 -6.05 -11.70
N VAL A 93 -21.08 -5.86 -10.45
CA VAL A 93 -21.94 -5.16 -9.49
C VAL A 93 -21.12 -4.44 -8.43
N LEU A 94 -21.58 -3.23 -8.09
CA LEU A 94 -21.23 -2.51 -6.86
C LEU A 94 -22.45 -2.52 -5.94
N ALA A 95 -22.24 -2.98 -4.71
CA ALA A 95 -23.26 -3.04 -3.68
C ALA A 95 -22.84 -2.25 -2.44
N ARG A 96 -23.81 -1.71 -1.69
CA ARG A 96 -23.58 -1.22 -0.33
C ARG A 96 -24.03 -2.30 0.66
N LEU A 97 -23.12 -2.69 1.56
CA LEU A 97 -23.37 -3.78 2.51
C LEU A 97 -24.01 -3.28 3.80
N GLY A 98 -23.78 -1.99 4.11
CA GLY A 98 -24.22 -1.34 5.33
C GLY A 98 -23.14 -0.36 5.82
N GLY A 99 -23.52 0.60 6.67
CA GLY A 99 -22.57 1.59 7.19
C GLY A 99 -21.79 2.29 6.07
N ALA A 100 -20.46 2.17 6.12
CA ALA A 100 -19.52 2.70 5.13
C ALA A 100 -18.78 1.59 4.35
N GLU A 101 -19.43 0.43 4.17
CA GLU A 101 -18.88 -0.74 3.50
C GLU A 101 -19.58 -1.03 2.17
N PHE A 102 -18.76 -1.37 1.17
CA PHE A 102 -19.16 -1.65 -0.19
C PHE A 102 -18.66 -3.04 -0.61
N GLY A 103 -19.41 -3.74 -1.44
CA GLY A 103 -19.04 -5.03 -2.01
C GLY A 103 -18.99 -4.97 -3.53
N VAL A 104 -18.01 -5.64 -4.12
CA VAL A 104 -17.86 -5.76 -5.57
C VAL A 104 -17.63 -7.22 -5.94
N LEU A 105 -18.41 -7.73 -6.90
CA LEU A 105 -18.27 -9.08 -7.44
C LEU A 105 -17.58 -9.03 -8.80
N ILE A 106 -16.57 -9.89 -8.98
CA ILE A 106 -15.96 -10.21 -10.27
C ILE A 106 -16.52 -11.56 -10.71
N GLU A 107 -17.06 -11.61 -11.93
CA GLU A 107 -17.61 -12.85 -12.49
C GLU A 107 -16.53 -13.89 -12.76
N PRO A 108 -16.88 -15.19 -12.76
CA PRO A 108 -15.99 -16.23 -13.23
C PRO A 108 -15.70 -16.08 -14.74
N PRO A 109 -14.51 -16.48 -15.20
CA PRO A 109 -13.38 -16.93 -14.39
C PRO A 109 -12.60 -15.75 -13.79
N ALA A 110 -12.57 -15.64 -12.46
CA ALA A 110 -11.85 -14.56 -11.80
C ALA A 110 -10.39 -14.96 -11.54
N ALA A 111 -9.44 -14.13 -11.99
CA ALA A 111 -8.03 -14.27 -11.67
C ALA A 111 -7.62 -13.34 -10.51
N ILE A 112 -6.63 -13.77 -9.71
CA ILE A 112 -6.06 -12.98 -8.61
C ILE A 112 -5.58 -11.61 -9.12
N ARG A 113 -4.95 -11.58 -10.29
CA ARG A 113 -4.44 -10.35 -10.93
C ARG A 113 -5.56 -9.34 -11.19
N ASP A 114 -6.69 -9.81 -11.71
CA ASP A 114 -7.82 -8.95 -12.09
C ASP A 114 -8.50 -8.38 -10.84
N ALA A 115 -8.59 -9.18 -9.78
CA ALA A 115 -9.06 -8.72 -8.47
C ALA A 115 -8.12 -7.68 -7.84
N ALA A 116 -6.81 -7.90 -7.89
CA ALA A 116 -5.83 -6.94 -7.39
C ALA A 116 -5.85 -5.63 -8.20
N ALA A 117 -5.94 -5.71 -9.53
CA ALA A 117 -6.02 -4.55 -10.40
C ALA A 117 -7.27 -3.71 -10.12
N LEU A 118 -8.43 -4.37 -9.98
CA LEU A 118 -9.69 -3.71 -9.64
C LEU A 118 -9.61 -3.03 -8.27
N ALA A 119 -9.08 -3.71 -7.26
CA ALA A 119 -8.93 -3.15 -5.92
C ALA A 119 -8.11 -1.84 -5.94
N ARG A 120 -7.01 -1.80 -6.70
CA ARG A 120 -6.21 -0.56 -6.88
C ARG A 120 -6.99 0.54 -7.59
N VAL A 121 -7.77 0.20 -8.62
CA VAL A 121 -8.63 1.17 -9.31
C VAL A 121 -9.64 1.77 -8.35
N LEU A 122 -10.27 0.95 -7.51
CA LEU A 122 -11.23 1.43 -6.51
C LEU A 122 -10.56 2.34 -5.48
N LEU A 123 -9.41 1.95 -4.92
CA LEU A 123 -8.67 2.80 -3.97
C LEU A 123 -8.23 4.14 -4.60
N ARG A 124 -7.67 4.11 -5.81
CA ARG A 124 -7.25 5.33 -6.52
C ARG A 124 -8.41 6.26 -6.84
N SER A 125 -9.60 5.72 -7.12
CA SER A 125 -10.77 6.56 -7.40
C SER A 125 -11.27 7.33 -6.16
N LEU A 126 -10.93 6.86 -4.96
CA LEU A 126 -11.24 7.54 -3.70
C LEU A 126 -10.14 8.49 -3.21
N ALA A 127 -8.94 8.43 -3.80
CA ALA A 127 -7.79 9.24 -3.36
C ALA A 127 -7.99 10.77 -3.48
N PRO A 128 -8.60 11.30 -4.57
CA PRO A 128 -8.93 12.73 -4.61
C PRO A 128 -9.93 13.08 -3.50
N PRO A 129 -9.82 14.26 -2.85
CA PRO A 129 -10.81 14.68 -1.86
C PRO A 129 -12.22 14.71 -2.44
N ILE A 130 -13.22 14.36 -1.63
CA ILE A 130 -14.63 14.52 -1.97
C ILE A 130 -15.07 15.91 -1.52
N VAL A 131 -15.75 16.64 -2.40
CA VAL A 131 -16.37 17.92 -2.07
C VAL A 131 -17.87 17.71 -1.90
N VAL A 132 -18.38 18.06 -0.72
CA VAL A 132 -19.82 18.09 -0.41
C VAL A 132 -20.11 19.42 0.28
N ASP A 133 -21.03 20.18 -0.31
CA ASP A 133 -21.37 21.54 0.12
C ASP A 133 -20.12 22.44 0.17
N ASP A 134 -19.73 22.87 1.36
CA ASP A 134 -18.58 23.72 1.70
C ASP A 134 -17.39 22.95 2.29
N SER A 135 -17.42 21.61 2.28
CA SER A 135 -16.37 20.77 2.86
C SER A 135 -15.69 19.88 1.83
N GLU A 136 -14.36 19.89 1.88
CA GLU A 136 -13.49 19.03 1.08
C GLU A 136 -12.77 18.05 2.02
N ILE A 137 -13.06 16.74 1.88
CA ILE A 137 -12.53 15.71 2.78
C ILE A 137 -11.88 14.58 1.97
N GLY A 138 -10.62 14.28 2.30
CA GLY A 138 -9.94 13.09 1.83
C GLY A 138 -10.51 11.83 2.47
N LEU A 139 -10.96 10.88 1.65
CA LEU A 139 -11.36 9.56 2.13
C LEU A 139 -10.26 8.55 1.82
N THR A 140 -9.98 7.67 2.78
CA THR A 140 -9.15 6.49 2.54
C THR A 140 -9.99 5.25 2.76
N ALA A 141 -9.62 4.15 2.13
CA ALA A 141 -10.36 2.90 2.25
C ALA A 141 -9.41 1.72 2.39
N ARG A 142 -9.97 0.56 2.72
CA ARG A 142 -9.25 -0.72 2.81
C ARG A 142 -10.07 -1.78 2.12
N ILE A 143 -9.42 -2.77 1.53
CA ILE A 143 -10.10 -3.81 0.75
C ILE A 143 -9.67 -5.20 1.21
N GLY A 144 -10.64 -6.03 1.57
CA GLY A 144 -10.50 -7.48 1.72
C GLY A 144 -10.99 -8.19 0.46
N ILE A 145 -10.29 -9.23 0.01
CA ILE A 145 -10.59 -9.96 -1.23
C ILE A 145 -10.65 -11.46 -0.96
N ALA A 146 -11.74 -12.13 -1.34
CA ALA A 146 -11.82 -13.59 -1.33
C ALA A 146 -11.96 -14.14 -2.74
N MET A 147 -11.23 -15.22 -3.03
CA MET A 147 -11.25 -15.94 -4.30
C MET A 147 -11.93 -17.29 -4.11
N ALA A 148 -12.91 -17.62 -4.96
CA ALA A 148 -13.46 -18.97 -5.00
C ALA A 148 -12.54 -19.89 -5.84
N LYS A 149 -11.84 -20.83 -5.19
CA LYS A 149 -10.87 -21.74 -5.85
C LYS A 149 -11.56 -23.02 -6.36
N SER A 150 -11.73 -23.11 -7.69
CA SER A 150 -12.02 -24.30 -8.53
C SER A 150 -13.22 -25.21 -8.19
N ALA A 151 -13.61 -26.00 -9.20
CA ALA A 151 -14.93 -26.60 -9.44
C ALA A 151 -15.41 -27.70 -8.47
N ASP A 152 -14.57 -28.18 -7.54
CA ASP A 152 -14.83 -29.41 -6.80
C ASP A 152 -15.24 -29.18 -5.32
N GLY A 153 -15.26 -27.94 -4.81
CA GLY A 153 -15.29 -27.69 -3.35
C GLY A 153 -16.16 -26.53 -2.85
N HIS A 154 -17.30 -26.87 -2.22
CA HIS A 154 -17.91 -26.38 -0.96
C HIS A 154 -17.97 -24.88 -0.58
N VAL A 155 -17.41 -23.93 -1.33
CA VAL A 155 -17.49 -22.51 -0.96
C VAL A 155 -18.82 -21.93 -1.42
N ASP A 156 -19.74 -21.74 -0.48
CA ASP A 156 -20.98 -21.02 -0.73
C ASP A 156 -20.78 -19.50 -0.65
N ALA A 157 -21.83 -18.74 -1.00
CA ALA A 157 -21.76 -17.28 -0.99
C ALA A 157 -21.54 -16.69 0.41
N GLU A 158 -22.02 -17.35 1.48
CA GLU A 158 -21.81 -16.87 2.85
C GLU A 158 -20.37 -17.08 3.30
N THR A 159 -19.77 -18.21 2.93
CA THR A 159 -18.35 -18.51 3.13
C THR A 159 -17.50 -17.49 2.40
N LEU A 160 -17.81 -17.20 1.12
CA LEU A 160 -17.08 -16.20 0.32
C LEU A 160 -17.16 -14.79 0.94
N LEU A 161 -18.33 -14.39 1.45
CA LEU A 161 -18.53 -13.13 2.18
C LEU A 161 -17.75 -13.10 3.50
N THR A 162 -17.78 -14.19 4.26
CA THR A 162 -17.06 -14.33 5.53
C THR A 162 -15.56 -14.20 5.30
N HIS A 163 -15.05 -14.88 4.28
CA HIS A 163 -13.66 -14.81 3.87
C HIS A 163 -13.23 -13.39 3.48
N ALA A 164 -14.01 -12.70 2.64
CA ALA A 164 -13.69 -11.34 2.24
C ALA A 164 -13.74 -10.35 3.42
N ASN A 165 -14.65 -10.57 4.38
CA ASN A 165 -14.72 -9.77 5.61
C ASN A 165 -13.55 -10.03 6.55
N ALA A 166 -13.11 -11.28 6.69
CA ALA A 166 -11.91 -11.61 7.48
C ALA A 166 -10.67 -10.92 6.90
N ALA A 167 -10.49 -10.96 5.57
CA ALA A 167 -9.43 -10.22 4.91
C ALA A 167 -9.54 -8.69 5.11
N LEU A 168 -10.75 -8.14 5.11
CA LEU A 168 -10.95 -6.71 5.40
C LEU A 168 -10.61 -6.38 6.86
N ALA A 169 -10.91 -7.28 7.81
CA ALA A 169 -10.54 -7.11 9.21
C ALA A 169 -9.01 -7.06 9.37
N GLU A 170 -8.28 -7.99 8.75
CA GLU A 170 -6.82 -7.95 8.70
C GLU A 170 -6.28 -6.68 8.03
N ALA A 171 -6.96 -6.20 6.97
CA ALA A 171 -6.58 -4.95 6.32
C ALA A 171 -6.76 -3.74 7.25
N LYS A 172 -7.73 -3.77 8.18
CA LYS A 172 -8.02 -2.71 9.17
C LYS A 172 -6.94 -2.60 10.24
N GLU A 173 -6.21 -3.67 10.54
CA GLU A 173 -5.08 -3.67 11.48
C GLU A 173 -3.83 -3.00 10.91
N GLY A 174 -3.70 -2.96 9.58
CA GLY A 174 -2.61 -2.27 8.88
C GLY A 174 -2.92 -0.82 8.50
N GLU A 175 -2.08 -0.27 7.62
CA GLU A 175 -2.17 1.10 7.12
C GLU A 175 -3.48 1.41 6.37
N THR A 176 -3.74 2.71 6.15
CA THR A 176 -4.81 3.18 5.27
C THR A 176 -4.45 2.93 3.80
N ASN A 177 -5.42 2.54 2.95
CA ASN A 177 -5.21 2.12 1.55
C ASN A 177 -4.58 0.74 1.36
N SER A 178 -4.79 -0.17 2.31
CA SER A 178 -4.32 -1.55 2.24
C SER A 178 -5.28 -2.47 1.47
N ILE A 179 -4.71 -3.50 0.83
CA ILE A 179 -5.43 -4.59 0.17
C ILE A 179 -4.97 -5.91 0.80
N ARG A 180 -5.90 -6.74 1.28
CA ARG A 180 -5.61 -8.07 1.79
C ARG A 180 -6.46 -9.12 1.06
N PHE A 181 -5.84 -10.26 0.78
CA PHE A 181 -6.54 -11.42 0.24
C PHE A 181 -6.77 -12.40 1.37
N TYR A 182 -7.96 -12.99 1.42
CA TYR A 182 -8.28 -14.05 2.34
C TYR A 182 -7.48 -15.31 2.00
N SER A 183 -7.00 -15.99 3.04
CA SER A 183 -6.33 -17.27 2.93
C SER A 183 -6.75 -18.21 4.05
N ASP A 184 -7.22 -19.41 3.71
CA ASP A 184 -7.57 -20.49 4.67
C ASP A 184 -6.34 -21.05 5.41
N SER A 185 -5.12 -20.69 5.01
CA SER A 185 -3.91 -21.15 5.67
C SER A 185 -2.73 -20.20 5.46
N PHE A 186 -1.80 -20.23 6.42
CA PHE A 186 -0.44 -19.71 6.38
C PHE A 186 0.29 -19.94 5.03
N ALA A 187 -0.14 -20.91 4.21
CA ALA A 187 0.48 -21.29 2.95
C ALA A 187 0.26 -20.29 1.79
N ALA A 188 -0.76 -19.44 1.81
CA ALA A 188 -0.93 -18.42 0.75
C ALA A 188 -0.14 -17.14 1.04
N THR A 189 0.06 -16.80 2.31
CA THR A 189 1.08 -15.82 2.71
C THR A 189 2.45 -16.35 2.31
N ALA A 190 2.75 -17.63 2.50
CA ALA A 190 3.97 -18.25 1.98
C ALA A 190 4.09 -18.14 0.46
N TRP A 191 3.06 -18.49 -0.33
CA TRP A 191 3.11 -18.36 -1.81
C TRP A 191 3.22 -16.90 -2.30
N ARG A 192 2.54 -15.95 -1.66
CA ARG A 192 2.62 -14.52 -2.01
C ARG A 192 3.98 -13.94 -1.61
N THR A 193 4.49 -14.27 -0.42
CA THR A 193 5.81 -13.89 0.09
C THR A 193 6.92 -14.51 -0.77
N GLU A 194 6.78 -15.79 -1.14
CA GLU A 194 7.71 -16.52 -2.00
C GLU A 194 7.69 -15.95 -3.42
N SER A 195 6.51 -15.66 -3.98
CA SER A 195 6.40 -15.04 -5.31
C SER A 195 6.97 -13.62 -5.37
N LEU A 196 6.74 -12.80 -4.34
CA LEU A 196 7.24 -11.42 -4.28
C LEU A 196 8.74 -11.40 -3.98
N GLY A 197 9.23 -12.27 -3.10
CA GLY A 197 10.66 -12.45 -2.83
C GLY A 197 11.42 -12.94 -4.07
N LEU A 198 10.88 -13.92 -4.80
CA LEU A 198 11.45 -14.38 -6.09
C LEU A 198 11.43 -13.26 -7.14
N ALA A 199 10.33 -12.52 -7.25
CA ALA A 199 10.23 -11.39 -8.18
C ALA A 199 11.21 -10.26 -7.82
N LEU A 200 11.37 -9.95 -6.53
CA LEU A 200 12.32 -8.94 -6.04
C LEU A 200 13.76 -9.39 -6.30
N ARG A 201 14.05 -10.68 -6.10
CA ARG A 201 15.35 -11.26 -6.44
C ARG A 201 15.66 -11.09 -7.92
N ARG A 202 14.72 -11.42 -8.81
CA ARG A 202 14.88 -11.19 -10.26
C ARG A 202 15.06 -9.70 -10.57
N ALA A 203 14.28 -8.82 -9.94
CA ALA A 203 14.40 -7.38 -10.15
C ALA A 203 15.79 -6.84 -9.72
N LEU A 204 16.36 -7.38 -8.64
CA LEU A 204 17.74 -7.06 -8.24
C LEU A 204 18.77 -7.60 -9.25
N ASP A 205 18.58 -8.83 -9.72
CA ASP A 205 19.49 -9.46 -10.69
C ASP A 205 19.43 -8.75 -12.07
N GLU A 206 18.28 -8.22 -12.45
CA GLU A 206 18.01 -7.54 -13.73
C GLU A 206 18.16 -6.00 -13.65
N ASN A 207 18.53 -5.43 -12.49
CA ASN A 207 18.54 -3.98 -12.24
C ASN A 207 17.21 -3.27 -12.59
N ALA A 208 16.09 -3.91 -12.31
CA ALA A 208 14.75 -3.39 -12.60
C ALA A 208 14.18 -2.48 -11.49
N LEU A 209 14.93 -2.24 -10.42
CA LEU A 209 14.61 -1.26 -9.37
C LEU A 209 15.04 0.14 -9.80
N THR A 210 14.48 1.18 -9.16
CA THR A 210 14.85 2.57 -9.46
C THR A 210 14.87 3.44 -8.20
N LEU A 211 15.59 4.55 -8.25
CA LEU A 211 15.60 5.57 -7.20
C LEU A 211 14.87 6.81 -7.72
N LEU A 212 13.92 7.31 -6.93
CA LEU A 212 13.39 8.66 -7.10
C LEU A 212 14.09 9.59 -6.10
N PHE A 213 14.15 10.89 -6.41
CA PHE A 213 14.88 11.85 -5.60
C PHE A 213 13.93 12.95 -5.13
N GLN A 214 13.79 13.09 -3.81
CA GLN A 214 13.00 14.15 -3.21
C GLN A 214 13.92 15.32 -2.79
N PRO A 215 13.71 16.55 -3.29
CA PRO A 215 14.63 17.66 -3.03
C PRO A 215 14.55 18.14 -1.57
N VAL A 216 15.72 18.41 -0.99
CA VAL A 216 15.89 19.05 0.32
C VAL A 216 16.25 20.51 0.09
N VAL A 217 15.49 21.43 0.70
CA VAL A 217 15.62 22.88 0.49
C VAL A 217 15.98 23.56 1.80
N ASP A 218 17.01 24.41 1.75
CA ASP A 218 17.33 25.31 2.86
C ASP A 218 16.26 26.40 2.98
N VAL A 219 15.60 26.47 4.15
CA VAL A 219 14.42 27.34 4.35
C VAL A 219 14.77 28.82 4.25
N ALA A 220 15.96 29.22 4.71
CA ALA A 220 16.37 30.63 4.74
C ALA A 220 16.71 31.15 3.34
N THR A 221 17.46 30.36 2.57
CA THR A 221 17.97 30.72 1.24
C THR A 221 17.04 30.29 0.12
N ARG A 222 16.10 29.38 0.39
CA ARG A 222 15.21 28.70 -0.58
C ARG A 222 15.96 27.98 -1.70
N ARG A 223 17.23 27.64 -1.47
CA ARG A 223 18.05 26.89 -2.41
C ARG A 223 17.98 25.41 -2.09
N MET A 224 17.97 24.59 -3.12
CA MET A 224 18.14 23.15 -2.98
C MET A 224 19.55 22.88 -2.45
N VAL A 225 19.64 22.10 -1.38
CA VAL A 225 20.91 21.74 -0.72
C VAL A 225 21.22 20.25 -0.80
N GLY A 226 20.25 19.46 -1.25
CA GLY A 226 20.40 18.03 -1.43
C GLY A 226 19.14 17.37 -1.94
N ALA A 227 19.13 16.05 -1.93
CA ALA A 227 17.94 15.25 -2.15
C ALA A 227 17.99 13.96 -1.31
N GLU A 228 16.84 13.36 -1.09
CA GLU A 228 16.69 12.05 -0.47
C GLU A 228 16.44 11.00 -1.54
N ALA A 229 17.19 9.89 -1.50
CA ALA A 229 17.04 8.75 -2.40
C ALA A 229 15.91 7.83 -1.90
N LEU A 230 14.84 7.76 -2.68
CA LEU A 230 13.65 6.99 -2.38
C LEU A 230 13.56 5.78 -3.31
N LEU A 231 13.78 4.60 -2.74
CA LEU A 231 13.69 3.34 -3.46
C LEU A 231 12.28 3.11 -4.03
N ARG A 232 12.20 2.67 -5.29
CA ARG A 232 10.96 2.26 -5.96
C ARG A 232 11.18 0.98 -6.75
N TRP A 233 10.13 0.18 -6.84
CA TRP A 233 10.12 -1.03 -7.64
C TRP A 233 9.04 -0.97 -8.73
N PRO A 234 9.42 -0.73 -10.01
CA PRO A 234 8.57 -0.92 -11.18
C PRO A 234 8.22 -2.39 -11.40
N HIS A 235 7.26 -2.91 -10.64
CA HIS A 235 6.84 -4.30 -10.78
C HIS A 235 5.95 -4.48 -12.04
N PRO A 236 6.23 -5.48 -12.91
CA PRO A 236 5.48 -5.68 -14.17
C PRO A 236 3.95 -5.76 -13.99
N GLU A 237 3.49 -6.47 -12.97
CA GLU A 237 2.06 -6.63 -12.67
C GLU A 237 1.50 -5.69 -11.59
N LEU A 238 2.34 -5.24 -10.64
CA LEU A 238 1.87 -4.48 -9.47
C LEU A 238 2.01 -2.96 -9.64
N GLY A 239 2.68 -2.52 -10.72
CA GLY A 239 2.99 -1.12 -10.97
C GLY A 239 4.18 -0.65 -10.12
N LEU A 240 4.31 0.66 -9.96
CA LEU A 240 5.38 1.25 -9.14
C LEU A 240 5.08 1.05 -7.65
N LEU A 241 5.88 0.23 -6.98
CA LEU A 241 5.77 -0.05 -5.56
C LEU A 241 6.73 0.83 -4.74
N ALA A 242 6.25 1.25 -3.57
CA ALA A 242 7.05 1.92 -2.54
C ALA A 242 7.64 0.89 -1.56
N PRO A 243 8.70 1.24 -0.80
CA PRO A 243 9.43 0.30 0.06
C PRO A 243 8.54 -0.44 1.06
N ASP A 244 7.57 0.23 1.69
CA ASP A 244 6.64 -0.36 2.66
C ASP A 244 5.82 -1.53 2.10
N SER A 245 5.71 -1.62 0.78
CA SER A 245 4.99 -2.72 0.11
C SER A 245 5.83 -3.99 -0.06
N PHE A 246 7.15 -3.96 0.14
CA PHE A 246 8.03 -5.10 -0.14
C PHE A 246 9.26 -5.25 0.79
N LEU A 247 9.55 -4.30 1.69
CA LEU A 247 10.69 -4.39 2.61
C LEU A 247 10.58 -5.59 3.57
N ASP A 248 9.39 -5.84 4.12
CA ASP A 248 9.13 -7.01 4.98
C ASP A 248 9.43 -8.33 4.24
N GLU A 249 8.96 -8.43 2.99
CA GLU A 249 9.25 -9.57 2.12
C GLU A 249 10.74 -9.68 1.78
N ALA A 250 11.43 -8.55 1.56
CA ALA A 250 12.88 -8.54 1.35
C ALA A 250 13.63 -9.11 2.56
N ALA A 251 13.24 -8.73 3.78
CA ALA A 251 13.81 -9.25 5.01
C ALA A 251 13.56 -10.76 5.15
N ARG A 252 12.30 -11.21 5.01
CA ARG A 252 11.93 -12.63 5.08
C ARG A 252 12.65 -13.49 4.03
N ALA A 253 12.89 -12.93 2.84
CA ALA A 253 13.60 -13.62 1.75
C ALA A 253 15.14 -13.53 1.85
N GLY A 254 15.69 -12.91 2.90
CA GLY A 254 17.14 -12.71 3.05
C GLY A 254 17.75 -11.78 2.01
N LEU A 255 16.95 -10.86 1.46
CA LEU A 255 17.35 -9.91 0.41
C LEU A 255 17.64 -8.50 0.96
N ALA A 256 17.33 -8.20 2.22
CA ALA A 256 17.51 -6.86 2.82
C ALA A 256 18.91 -6.29 2.58
N GLN A 257 19.97 -7.06 2.91
CA GLN A 257 21.34 -6.62 2.67
C GLN A 257 21.65 -6.38 1.19
N ARG A 258 21.21 -7.29 0.29
CA ARG A 258 21.43 -7.13 -1.16
C ARG A 258 20.73 -5.89 -1.71
N LEU A 259 19.52 -5.61 -1.21
CA LEU A 259 18.72 -4.46 -1.57
C LEU A 259 19.41 -3.17 -1.11
N GLY A 260 19.86 -3.14 0.14
CA GLY A 260 20.60 -2.03 0.71
C GLY A 260 21.90 -1.72 -0.04
N ASP A 261 22.67 -2.76 -0.36
CA ASP A 261 23.90 -2.62 -1.15
C ASP A 261 23.60 -2.12 -2.57
N TRP A 262 22.47 -2.54 -3.17
CA TRP A 262 22.02 -2.03 -4.46
C TRP A 262 21.67 -0.54 -4.38
N VAL A 263 20.89 -0.13 -3.37
CA VAL A 263 20.51 1.27 -3.13
C VAL A 263 21.76 2.13 -2.97
N LEU A 264 22.69 1.69 -2.11
CA LEU A 264 23.93 2.41 -1.83
C LEU A 264 24.76 2.62 -3.10
N ARG A 265 24.96 1.57 -3.91
CA ARG A 265 25.70 1.70 -5.17
C ARG A 265 25.01 2.65 -6.14
N GLN A 266 23.71 2.51 -6.37
CA GLN A 266 22.98 3.35 -7.33
C GLN A 266 22.94 4.82 -6.90
N ALA A 267 22.70 5.07 -5.62
CA ALA A 267 22.70 6.41 -5.04
C ALA A 267 24.08 7.07 -5.17
N LEU A 268 25.15 6.35 -4.82
CA LEU A 268 26.51 6.88 -4.91
C LEU A 268 26.98 7.10 -6.36
N THR A 269 26.64 6.20 -7.29
CA THR A 269 26.88 6.42 -8.72
C THR A 269 26.15 7.68 -9.20
N THR A 270 24.89 7.88 -8.78
CA THR A 270 24.13 9.09 -9.13
C THR A 270 24.76 10.35 -8.53
N ALA A 271 25.14 10.32 -7.25
CA ALA A 271 25.77 11.46 -6.58
C ALA A 271 27.15 11.80 -7.17
N ALA A 272 27.90 10.82 -7.66
CA ALA A 272 29.19 11.04 -8.33
C ALA A 272 29.04 11.84 -9.64
N GLU A 273 27.86 11.84 -10.26
CA GLU A 273 27.58 12.66 -11.45
C GLU A 273 27.30 14.14 -11.09
N TRP A 274 27.03 14.45 -9.82
CA TRP A 274 26.70 15.79 -9.34
C TRP A 274 27.93 16.67 -9.11
N THR A 275 28.85 16.68 -10.07
CA THR A 275 30.14 17.39 -9.97
C THR A 275 30.09 18.84 -10.48
N ALA A 276 29.08 19.19 -11.28
CA ALA A 276 28.98 20.48 -11.93
C ALA A 276 27.53 20.98 -12.05
N GLY A 277 27.39 22.27 -12.35
CA GLY A 277 26.09 22.90 -12.58
C GLY A 277 25.27 23.08 -11.28
N PRO A 278 23.93 23.15 -11.39
CA PRO A 278 23.06 23.43 -10.24
C PRO A 278 23.11 22.38 -9.13
N LEU A 279 23.57 21.17 -9.44
CA LEU A 279 23.67 20.04 -8.48
C LEU A 279 25.05 19.96 -7.80
N ALA A 280 26.02 20.77 -8.22
CA ALA A 280 27.36 20.73 -7.65
C ALA A 280 27.35 21.01 -6.14
N GLY A 281 27.93 20.08 -5.37
CA GLY A 281 28.00 20.18 -3.90
C GLY A 281 26.70 19.83 -3.17
N MET A 282 25.71 19.26 -3.86
CA MET A 282 24.51 18.73 -3.21
C MET A 282 24.82 17.48 -2.39
N ARG A 283 24.07 17.32 -1.30
CA ARG A 283 24.09 16.10 -0.49
C ARG A 283 22.99 15.15 -0.94
N LEU A 284 23.30 13.86 -0.99
CA LEU A 284 22.34 12.79 -1.21
C LEU A 284 22.15 12.00 0.09
N SER A 285 20.92 11.98 0.58
CA SER A 285 20.49 11.20 1.74
C SER A 285 20.05 9.80 1.33
N ILE A 286 20.42 8.80 2.12
CA ILE A 286 19.97 7.41 1.96
C ILE A 286 19.50 6.89 3.32
N ASN A 287 18.28 6.35 3.37
CA ASN A 287 17.75 5.64 4.52
C ASN A 287 18.44 4.28 4.69
N LEU A 288 18.86 3.98 5.91
CA LEU A 288 19.36 2.68 6.30
C LEU A 288 18.37 1.99 7.24
N ASP A 289 18.17 0.70 7.01
CA ASP A 289 17.36 -0.11 7.91
C ASP A 289 18.11 -0.48 9.21
N ALA A 290 17.35 -0.89 10.23
CA ALA A 290 17.86 -1.25 11.55
C ALA A 290 18.78 -2.49 11.54
N GLU A 291 18.60 -3.40 10.58
CA GLU A 291 19.38 -4.64 10.47
C GLU A 291 20.74 -4.37 9.85
N GLN A 292 20.81 -3.50 8.84
CA GLN A 292 22.03 -3.03 8.20
C GLN A 292 22.93 -2.30 9.19
N PHE A 293 22.37 -1.54 10.13
CA PHE A 293 23.17 -0.84 11.14
C PHE A 293 23.83 -1.77 12.15
N ARG A 294 23.24 -2.96 12.38
CA ARG A 294 23.83 -4.00 13.22
C ARG A 294 24.92 -4.79 12.51
N ASP A 295 25.04 -4.64 11.19
CA ASP A 295 26.08 -5.29 10.41
C ASP A 295 27.43 -4.57 10.57
N LYS A 296 28.38 -5.27 11.22
CA LYS A 296 29.73 -4.77 11.46
C LYS A 296 30.51 -4.46 10.19
N ALA A 297 30.13 -5.05 9.05
CA ALA A 297 30.75 -4.83 7.76
C ALA A 297 30.13 -3.66 6.97
N LEU A 298 29.09 -2.98 7.50
CA LEU A 298 28.45 -1.86 6.81
C LEU A 298 29.45 -0.72 6.50
N ALA A 299 30.32 -0.38 7.46
CA ALA A 299 31.35 0.65 7.24
C ALA A 299 32.25 0.33 6.04
N GLU A 300 32.68 -0.92 5.92
CA GLU A 300 33.54 -1.38 4.83
C GLU A 300 32.79 -1.33 3.50
N ARG A 301 31.54 -1.80 3.47
CA ARG A 301 30.71 -1.71 2.26
C ARG A 301 30.47 -0.28 1.78
N VAL A 302 30.25 0.66 2.71
CA VAL A 302 30.12 2.09 2.37
C VAL A 302 31.41 2.63 1.78
N VAL A 303 32.56 2.31 2.39
CA VAL A 303 33.87 2.71 1.88
C VAL A 303 34.13 2.13 0.49
N ASP A 304 33.83 0.85 0.28
CA ASP A 304 34.00 0.19 -1.00
C ASP A 304 33.09 0.79 -2.07
N ALA A 305 31.82 1.07 -1.75
CA ALA A 305 30.88 1.68 -2.68
C ALA A 305 31.26 3.13 -3.04
N LEU A 306 31.78 3.90 -2.07
CA LEU A 306 32.34 5.23 -2.31
C LEU A 306 33.57 5.16 -3.25
N ALA A 307 34.47 4.22 -2.99
CA ALA A 307 35.66 4.04 -3.83
C ALA A 307 35.30 3.63 -5.27
N HIS A 308 34.31 2.75 -5.46
CA HIS A 308 33.87 2.30 -6.77
C HIS A 308 33.12 3.38 -7.56
N SER A 309 32.30 4.20 -6.88
CA SER A 309 31.54 5.27 -7.53
C SER A 309 32.37 6.52 -7.83
N GLY A 310 33.46 6.73 -7.08
CA GLY A 310 34.22 7.99 -7.11
C GLY A 310 33.48 9.16 -6.47
N CYS A 311 32.37 8.89 -5.76
CA CYS A 311 31.61 9.92 -5.04
C CYS A 311 32.44 10.50 -3.89
N ASP A 312 32.42 11.83 -3.72
CA ASP A 312 32.96 12.47 -2.51
C ASP A 312 32.15 11.97 -1.30
N PRO A 313 32.78 11.39 -0.26
CA PRO A 313 32.09 10.96 0.95
C PRO A 313 31.24 12.06 1.60
N ARG A 314 31.63 13.34 1.43
CA ARG A 314 30.89 14.50 1.96
C ARG A 314 29.56 14.76 1.25
N ALA A 315 29.38 14.20 0.05
CA ALA A 315 28.11 14.24 -0.64
C ALA A 315 27.12 13.20 -0.09
N LEU A 316 27.56 12.21 0.67
CA LEU A 316 26.68 11.18 1.24
C LEU A 316 26.20 11.56 2.64
N THR A 317 24.88 11.49 2.85
CA THR A 317 24.26 11.46 4.17
C THR A 317 23.56 10.12 4.38
N LEU A 318 23.83 9.45 5.49
CA LEU A 318 23.10 8.24 5.89
C LEU A 318 22.10 8.59 6.99
N GLU A 319 20.85 8.21 6.78
CA GLU A 319 19.74 8.49 7.68
C GLU A 319 19.40 7.24 8.51
N LEU A 320 19.22 7.44 9.81
CA LEU A 320 18.85 6.41 10.77
C LEU A 320 17.58 6.81 11.50
N THR A 321 16.66 5.88 11.73
CA THR A 321 15.52 6.15 12.60
C THR A 321 15.94 6.22 14.07
N GLU A 322 15.19 6.99 14.86
CA GLU A 322 15.40 7.14 16.31
C GLU A 322 15.51 5.79 17.05
N THR A 323 14.65 4.82 16.70
CA THR A 323 14.60 3.49 17.32
C THR A 323 15.94 2.76 17.21
N VAL A 324 16.61 2.85 16.04
CA VAL A 324 17.89 2.19 15.79
C VAL A 324 18.99 2.70 16.72
N VAL A 325 19.00 4.01 16.97
CA VAL A 325 19.97 4.65 17.86
C VAL A 325 19.75 4.19 19.31
N SER A 326 18.49 3.99 19.71
CA SER A 326 18.12 3.64 21.10
C SER A 326 18.39 2.17 21.48
N GLU A 327 18.29 1.23 20.55
CA GLU A 327 18.37 -0.21 20.85
C GLU A 327 19.81 -0.74 20.99
N SER A 328 20.84 -0.03 20.49
CA SER A 328 22.23 -0.54 20.45
C SER A 328 23.29 0.57 20.41
N LEU A 329 23.31 1.44 21.43
CA LEU A 329 24.13 2.66 21.49
C LEU A 329 25.63 2.46 21.23
N ASP A 330 26.29 1.49 21.87
CA ASP A 330 27.76 1.34 21.80
C ASP A 330 28.23 0.87 20.41
N ASP A 331 27.53 -0.11 19.82
CA ASP A 331 27.86 -0.64 18.50
C ASP A 331 27.55 0.39 17.39
N VAL A 332 26.41 1.08 17.52
CA VAL A 332 26.00 2.15 16.59
C VAL A 332 27.00 3.31 16.66
N ALA A 333 27.40 3.77 17.86
CA ALA A 333 28.36 4.85 18.01
C ALA A 333 29.73 4.53 17.37
N SER A 334 30.22 3.30 17.52
CA SER A 334 31.47 2.86 16.89
C SER A 334 31.39 2.91 15.36
N LEU A 335 30.31 2.40 14.78
CA LEU A 335 30.04 2.45 13.34
C LEU A 335 29.92 3.89 12.84
N MET A 336 29.16 4.73 13.54
CA MET A 336 28.99 6.14 13.20
C MET A 336 30.33 6.89 13.19
N ASN A 337 31.19 6.64 14.18
CA ASN A 337 32.53 7.25 14.24
C ASN A 337 33.42 6.81 13.07
N LYS A 338 33.38 5.53 12.68
CA LYS A 338 34.11 5.04 11.50
C LYS A 338 33.65 5.73 10.23
N LEU A 339 32.34 5.90 10.03
CA LEU A 339 31.77 6.56 8.85
C LEU A 339 32.08 8.07 8.83
N LYS A 340 31.94 8.76 9.97
CA LYS A 340 32.31 10.17 10.13
C LYS A 340 33.80 10.40 9.85
N ALA A 341 34.68 9.51 10.30
CA ALA A 341 36.12 9.59 10.02
C ALA A 341 36.44 9.49 8.52
N ARG A 342 35.52 8.98 7.69
CA ARG A 342 35.62 8.94 6.23
C ARG A 342 34.97 10.12 5.54
N GLY A 343 34.37 11.05 6.29
CA GLY A 343 33.71 12.25 5.75
C GLY A 343 32.23 12.06 5.42
N VAL A 344 31.65 10.91 5.74
CA VAL A 344 30.21 10.63 5.55
C VAL A 344 29.39 11.39 6.60
N HIS A 345 28.32 12.03 6.17
CA HIS A 345 27.36 12.68 7.06
C HIS A 345 26.35 11.65 7.60
N LEU A 346 25.88 11.88 8.82
CA LEU A 346 24.88 11.04 9.47
C LEU A 346 23.76 11.95 9.97
N ALA A 347 22.52 11.52 9.78
CA ALA A 347 21.33 12.20 10.26
C ALA A 347 20.39 11.22 10.97
N ILE A 348 19.63 11.73 11.94
CA ILE A 348 18.61 10.95 12.64
C ILE A 348 17.26 11.40 12.08
N ASP A 349 16.50 10.44 11.56
CA ASP A 349 15.16 10.61 11.02
C ASP A 349 14.10 10.22 12.06
N ASP A 350 12.87 10.72 11.87
CA ASP A 350 11.71 10.51 12.75
C ASP A 350 11.92 10.90 14.23
N PHE A 351 12.85 11.82 14.49
CA PHE A 351 13.16 12.26 15.85
C PHE A 351 11.97 12.91 16.57
N GLY A 352 11.64 12.42 17.75
CA GLY A 352 10.54 12.89 18.61
C GLY A 352 9.24 12.09 18.45
N THR A 353 9.25 11.01 17.67
CA THR A 353 8.13 10.06 17.56
C THR A 353 8.22 8.92 18.58
N GLY A 354 9.41 8.72 19.20
CA GLY A 354 9.68 7.75 20.26
C GLY A 354 9.90 8.37 21.65
N TYR A 355 10.32 7.53 22.60
CA TYR A 355 10.69 7.94 23.97
C TYR A 355 12.21 8.23 24.05
N SER A 356 12.68 9.37 23.55
CA SER A 356 14.10 9.75 23.70
C SER A 356 14.35 10.92 24.64
N SER A 357 15.34 10.73 25.51
CA SER A 357 16.00 11.78 26.30
C SER A 357 17.17 12.37 25.49
N LEU A 358 17.34 13.70 25.54
CA LEU A 358 18.47 14.45 24.94
C LEU A 358 19.86 13.89 25.32
N SER A 359 19.93 13.07 26.37
CA SER A 359 21.13 12.36 26.82
C SER A 359 21.78 11.49 25.74
N TYR A 360 21.01 10.93 24.80
CA TYR A 360 21.49 9.98 23.79
C TYR A 360 22.13 10.64 22.56
N LEU A 361 21.96 11.95 22.38
CA LEU A 361 22.49 12.71 21.24
C LEU A 361 23.94 13.18 21.41
N LYS A 362 24.57 12.88 22.55
CA LYS A 362 25.82 13.51 23.00
C LYS A 362 27.09 12.85 22.47
#